data_AF-A0A3D0SVC8-F1
#
_entry.id   AF-A0A3D0SVC8-F1
#
_cell.length_a   1.000
_cell.length_b   1.000
_cell.length_c   1.000
_cell.angle_alpha   90.00
_cell.angle_beta   90.00
_cell.angle_gamma   90.00
#
_symmetry.space_group_name_H-M   'P 1'
#
loop_
_entity.id
_entity.type
_entity.pdbx_description
1 polymer ?
#
loop_
_entity_poly.entity_id
_entity_poly.type
_entity_poly.pdbx_seq_one_letter_code
_entity_poly.pdbx_strand_id
1 'polypeptide(L)'
;MLIFPRQDRNPMQTILKSVKLANVCYDIRGPVLARAKQMEDEGQRIVKLNIGNPAPFGFMAPDEMVQDIIRNLPDASGYCDSKGLFAARKAVMHYTQQKQIPGVQIEDIYIGNGVSELIVMVLQALLNNGDEVLIPAPDYPLWTAAVSLSGGVPRHYHCDESSGWLPDLDDIRDTITPRTRAIVVINPNNPTGALYPEEWLQALIEIARQHQLIIYADEIYDKVLYDGAKHTSIASLAEDVLCLTFNGLSKNYRACGYRAGWVVVSGEKSHAQDYIEGLNILASMRLCANVPAQYAIQTALGGYQSIDDLVLPTGRLGKQRDLAFQLLAEIPGVHCVKPQAALY
;
A
#
# COMPACT_ATOMS: atom_id res chain seq x y z
N MET A 1 -9.83 37.16 -60.69
CA MET A 1 -10.19 37.02 -59.26
C MET A 1 -10.24 35.53 -58.96
N LEU A 2 -9.13 34.94 -58.49
CA LEU A 2 -9.04 33.51 -58.20
C LEU A 2 -9.65 33.24 -56.82
N ILE A 3 -10.80 32.56 -56.81
CA ILE A 3 -11.45 32.10 -55.59
C ILE A 3 -10.83 30.74 -55.23
N PHE A 4 -9.99 30.70 -54.20
CA PHE A 4 -9.54 29.44 -53.63
C PHE A 4 -10.71 28.80 -52.86
N PRO A 5 -11.00 27.50 -53.07
CA PRO A 5 -12.01 26.81 -52.28
C PRO A 5 -11.56 26.72 -50.82
N ARG A 6 -12.45 27.09 -49.90
CA ARG A 6 -12.25 26.88 -48.46
C ARG A 6 -12.07 25.38 -48.22
N GLN A 7 -10.91 24.97 -47.70
CA GLN A 7 -10.75 23.64 -47.13
C GLN A 7 -11.70 23.53 -45.93
N ASP A 8 -12.72 22.69 -46.06
CA ASP A 8 -13.52 22.24 -44.93
C ASP A 8 -12.59 21.59 -43.91
N ARG A 9 -12.51 22.19 -42.71
CA ARG A 9 -11.74 21.63 -41.61
C ARG A 9 -12.43 20.33 -41.19
N ASN A 10 -11.76 19.19 -41.38
CA ASN A 10 -12.19 17.92 -40.82
C ASN A 10 -12.50 18.09 -39.32
N PRO A 11 -13.65 17.60 -38.82
CA PRO A 11 -13.95 17.67 -37.40
C PRO A 11 -12.87 16.92 -36.61
N MET A 12 -12.32 17.57 -35.57
CA MET A 12 -11.28 16.97 -34.74
C MET A 12 -11.82 15.71 -34.08
N GLN A 13 -11.09 14.60 -34.22
CA GLN A 13 -11.42 13.35 -33.55
C GLN A 13 -11.30 13.51 -32.03
N THR A 14 -12.33 13.11 -31.29
CA THR A 14 -12.30 13.14 -29.82
C THR A 14 -11.30 12.10 -29.32
N ILE A 15 -10.36 12.53 -28.49
CA ILE A 15 -9.39 11.63 -27.84
C ILE A 15 -10.01 11.13 -26.54
N LEU A 16 -10.29 9.83 -26.49
CA LEU A 16 -10.82 9.17 -25.30
C LEU A 16 -9.68 8.55 -24.46
N LYS A 17 -9.90 8.40 -23.15
CA LYS A 17 -9.03 7.59 -22.30
C LYS A 17 -9.02 6.14 -22.79
N SER A 18 -7.92 5.42 -22.55
CA SER A 18 -7.82 4.01 -22.90
C SER A 18 -8.86 3.17 -22.15
N VAL A 19 -9.31 2.08 -22.78
CA VAL A 19 -10.38 1.21 -22.25
C VAL A 19 -10.03 0.56 -20.91
N LYS A 20 -8.73 0.35 -20.63
CA LYS A 20 -8.26 -0.16 -19.32
C LYS A 20 -8.59 0.76 -18.14
N LEU A 21 -8.85 2.04 -18.39
CA LEU A 21 -9.25 3.00 -17.36
C LEU A 21 -10.77 3.05 -17.15
N ALA A 22 -11.57 2.26 -17.88
CA ALA A 22 -13.03 2.27 -17.77
C ALA A 22 -13.51 1.89 -16.35
N ASN A 23 -12.87 0.91 -15.73
CA ASN A 23 -13.23 0.36 -14.42
C ASN A 23 -12.26 0.78 -13.30
N VAL A 24 -11.42 1.79 -13.55
CA VAL A 24 -10.44 2.29 -12.57
C VAL A 24 -11.08 3.42 -11.78
N CYS A 25 -11.51 3.12 -10.55
CA CYS A 25 -12.06 4.08 -9.60
C CYS A 25 -11.07 4.32 -8.45
N TYR A 26 -10.61 5.57 -8.29
CA TYR A 26 -9.78 5.99 -7.15
C TYR A 26 -10.41 7.23 -6.50
N ASP A 27 -11.52 7.02 -5.81
CA ASP A 27 -12.44 8.09 -5.43
C ASP A 27 -12.03 8.87 -4.17
N ILE A 28 -10.92 8.49 -3.51
CA ILE A 28 -10.28 9.34 -2.47
C ILE A 28 -10.01 10.75 -3.02
N ARG A 29 -9.81 10.89 -4.34
CA ARG A 29 -9.66 12.16 -5.06
C ARG A 29 -10.71 12.36 -6.17
N GLY A 30 -11.91 11.85 -5.96
CA GLY A 30 -13.02 11.91 -6.92
C GLY A 30 -13.85 13.21 -6.87
N PRO A 31 -15.11 13.18 -7.32
CA PRO A 31 -15.96 14.37 -7.46
C PRO A 31 -16.23 15.12 -6.14
N VAL A 32 -16.23 14.40 -5.01
CA VAL A 32 -16.36 15.02 -3.67
C VAL A 32 -15.20 15.96 -3.38
N LEU A 33 -13.96 15.60 -3.76
CA LEU A 33 -12.80 16.47 -3.58
C LEU A 33 -12.87 17.70 -4.51
N ALA A 34 -13.40 17.53 -5.73
CA ALA A 34 -13.61 18.66 -6.63
C ALA A 34 -14.59 19.69 -6.04
N ARG A 35 -15.67 19.22 -5.41
CA ARG A 35 -16.60 20.10 -4.69
C ARG A 35 -15.94 20.75 -3.47
N ALA A 36 -15.18 19.99 -2.68
CA ALA A 36 -14.44 20.54 -1.54
C ALA A 36 -13.46 21.65 -1.98
N LYS A 37 -12.75 21.46 -3.09
CA LYS A 37 -11.86 22.47 -3.68
C LYS A 37 -12.64 23.71 -4.10
N GLN A 38 -13.78 23.55 -4.76
CA GLN A 38 -14.63 24.69 -5.13
C GLN A 38 -15.05 25.50 -3.89
N MET A 39 -15.43 24.83 -2.80
CA MET A 39 -15.79 25.50 -1.55
C MET A 39 -14.60 26.23 -0.91
N GLU A 40 -13.39 25.67 -1.00
CA GLU A 40 -12.16 26.35 -0.57
C GLU A 40 -11.86 27.59 -1.43
N ASP A 41 -12.02 27.50 -2.75
CA ASP A 41 -11.85 28.62 -3.68
C ASP A 41 -12.89 29.73 -3.43
N GLU A 42 -14.07 29.37 -2.91
CA GLU A 42 -15.11 30.29 -2.41
C GLU A 42 -14.78 30.89 -1.03
N GLY A 43 -13.63 30.56 -0.44
CA GLY A 43 -13.15 31.09 0.85
C GLY A 43 -13.61 30.29 2.08
N GLN A 44 -14.26 29.15 1.89
CA GLN A 44 -14.71 28.30 3.00
C GLN A 44 -13.56 27.47 3.55
N ARG A 45 -13.55 27.24 4.87
CA ARG A 45 -12.60 26.33 5.51
C ARG A 45 -13.16 24.90 5.53
N ILE A 46 -12.49 23.98 4.84
CA ILE A 46 -12.90 22.57 4.78
C ILE A 46 -11.99 21.71 5.66
N VAL A 47 -12.58 20.93 6.57
CA VAL A 47 -11.86 19.92 7.36
C VAL A 47 -11.85 18.61 6.57
N LYS A 48 -10.68 18.22 6.06
CA LYS A 48 -10.50 17.07 5.16
C LYS A 48 -10.10 15.81 5.92
N LEU A 49 -11.09 15.01 6.34
CA LEU A 49 -10.88 13.71 7.00
C LEU A 49 -10.87 12.53 6.01
N ASN A 50 -10.68 12.79 4.71
CA ASN A 50 -10.79 11.79 3.63
C ASN A 50 -9.46 11.13 3.24
N ILE A 51 -8.32 11.61 3.75
CA ILE A 51 -7.00 11.14 3.36
C ILE A 51 -6.09 10.98 4.58
N GLY A 52 -5.47 9.81 4.73
CA GLY A 52 -4.43 9.56 5.73
C GLY A 52 -3.10 10.23 5.35
N ASN A 53 -3.08 11.55 5.19
CA ASN A 53 -1.89 12.37 4.98
C ASN A 53 -1.53 13.07 6.30
N PRO A 54 -0.47 12.65 7.01
CA PRO A 54 -0.18 13.18 8.34
C PRO A 54 0.27 14.66 8.35
N ALA A 55 1.01 15.11 7.33
CA ALA A 55 1.68 16.41 7.33
C ALA A 55 0.72 17.63 7.46
N PRO A 56 -0.43 17.70 6.74
CA PRO A 56 -1.44 18.75 6.95
C PRO A 56 -1.98 18.87 8.38
N PHE A 57 -1.84 17.81 9.19
CA PHE A 57 -2.24 17.80 10.60
C PHE A 57 -1.06 18.04 11.56
N GLY A 58 0.11 18.45 11.06
CA GLY A 58 1.29 18.77 11.86
C GLY A 58 2.08 17.56 12.34
N PHE A 59 1.90 16.40 11.70
CA PHE A 59 2.76 15.26 11.92
C PHE A 59 3.92 15.28 10.92
N MET A 60 5.12 15.52 11.42
CA MET A 60 6.33 15.62 10.61
C MET A 60 7.13 14.31 10.62
N ALA A 61 7.96 14.14 9.59
CA ALA A 61 8.96 13.08 9.57
C ALA A 61 9.96 13.26 10.73
N PRO A 62 10.50 12.18 11.32
CA PRO A 62 11.55 12.26 12.33
C PRO A 62 12.76 13.07 11.86
N ASP A 63 13.29 13.93 12.72
CA ASP A 63 14.40 14.83 12.38
C ASP A 63 15.64 14.09 11.89
N GLU A 64 16.00 12.95 12.50
CA GLU A 64 17.15 12.13 12.10
C GLU A 64 17.04 11.69 10.63
N MET A 65 15.84 11.31 10.17
CA MET A 65 15.62 10.96 8.78
C MET A 65 15.82 12.16 7.85
N VAL A 66 15.35 13.35 8.26
CA VAL A 66 15.52 14.58 7.47
C VAL A 66 17.01 14.94 7.36
N GLN A 67 17.75 14.85 8.47
CA GLN A 67 19.18 15.14 8.50
C GLN A 67 19.98 14.18 7.61
N ASP A 68 19.65 12.89 7.62
CA ASP A 68 20.35 11.92 6.79
C ASP A 68 20.05 12.12 5.29
N ILE A 69 18.84 12.53 4.92
CA ILE A 69 18.56 12.95 3.54
C ILE A 69 19.41 14.17 3.17
N ILE A 70 19.42 15.21 4.00
CA ILE A 70 20.18 16.45 3.73
C ILE A 70 21.66 16.14 3.57
N ARG A 71 22.23 15.32 4.47
CA ARG A 71 23.65 14.97 4.50
C ARG A 71 24.09 14.22 3.24
N ASN A 72 23.25 13.33 2.73
CA ASN A 72 23.57 12.50 1.56
C ASN A 72 23.05 13.10 0.23
N LEU A 73 22.33 14.22 0.27
CA LEU A 73 21.76 14.86 -0.92
C LEU A 73 22.79 15.16 -2.02
N PRO A 74 24.03 15.63 -1.72
CA PRO A 74 25.05 15.85 -2.75
C PRO A 74 25.42 14.57 -3.52
N ASP A 75 25.38 13.42 -2.86
CA ASP A 75 25.73 12.09 -3.42
C ASP A 75 24.51 11.37 -4.03
N ALA A 76 23.34 12.02 -4.02
CA ALA A 76 22.06 11.44 -4.46
C ALA A 76 21.59 11.94 -5.83
N SER A 77 22.44 12.64 -6.60
CA SER A 77 22.06 13.26 -7.88
C SER A 77 21.97 12.27 -9.05
N GLY A 78 22.73 11.16 -8.98
CA GLY A 78 22.77 10.14 -10.03
C GLY A 78 21.69 9.07 -9.87
N TYR A 79 21.47 8.29 -10.92
CA TYR A 79 20.69 7.06 -10.82
C TYR A 79 21.44 6.05 -9.95
N CYS A 80 20.68 5.26 -9.18
CA CYS A 80 21.18 4.09 -8.48
C CYS A 80 20.77 2.80 -9.21
N ASP A 81 21.10 1.64 -8.62
CA ASP A 81 20.55 0.35 -9.04
C ASP A 81 19.01 0.40 -9.10
N SER A 82 18.42 -0.32 -10.05
CA SER A 82 16.97 -0.27 -10.31
C SER A 82 16.12 -0.82 -9.17
N LYS A 83 16.69 -1.71 -8.34
CA LYS A 83 16.08 -2.19 -7.09
C LYS A 83 16.30 -1.24 -5.92
N GLY A 84 17.18 -0.26 -6.06
CA GLY A 84 17.50 0.75 -5.05
C GLY A 84 18.89 0.59 -4.42
N LEU A 85 19.24 1.57 -3.59
CA LEU A 85 20.53 1.64 -2.89
C LEU A 85 20.77 0.38 -2.06
N PHE A 86 21.98 -0.17 -2.16
CA PHE A 86 22.38 -1.35 -1.38
C PHE A 86 22.17 -1.15 0.12
N ALA A 87 22.57 0.00 0.68
CA ALA A 87 22.42 0.29 2.11
C ALA A 87 20.94 0.29 2.56
N ALA A 88 20.06 0.86 1.73
CA ALA A 88 18.62 0.88 2.00
C ALA A 88 18.02 -0.54 1.92
N ARG A 89 18.35 -1.32 0.87
CA ARG A 89 17.93 -2.72 0.75
C ARG A 89 18.46 -3.58 1.91
N LYS A 90 19.69 -3.35 2.37
CA LYS A 90 20.28 -4.04 3.52
C LYS A 90 19.53 -3.72 4.82
N ALA A 91 19.12 -2.47 5.02
CA ALA A 91 18.31 -2.09 6.16
C ALA A 91 16.94 -2.79 6.15
N VAL A 92 16.29 -2.85 4.98
CA VAL A 92 15.03 -3.61 4.81
C VAL A 92 15.26 -5.10 5.09
N MET A 93 16.35 -5.69 4.61
CA MET A 93 16.71 -7.09 4.88
C MET A 93 16.94 -7.37 6.38
N HIS A 94 17.53 -6.44 7.13
CA HIS A 94 17.61 -6.57 8.59
C HIS A 94 16.23 -6.44 9.25
N TYR A 95 15.37 -5.56 8.71
CA TYR A 95 14.01 -5.44 9.20
C TYR A 95 13.19 -6.72 8.99
N THR A 96 13.35 -7.40 7.85
CA THR A 96 12.68 -8.69 7.61
C THR A 96 13.16 -9.76 8.59
N GLN A 97 14.43 -9.75 8.98
CA GLN A 97 14.96 -10.63 10.04
C GLN A 97 14.35 -10.32 11.42
N GLN A 98 14.19 -9.04 11.78
CA GLN A 98 13.48 -8.65 13.00
C GLN A 98 12.01 -9.09 12.99
N LYS A 99 11.39 -9.06 11.82
CA LYS A 99 10.03 -9.59 11.57
C LYS A 99 9.98 -11.10 11.41
N GLN A 100 11.12 -11.80 11.53
CA GLN A 100 11.24 -13.26 11.42
C GLN A 100 10.80 -13.80 10.06
N ILE A 101 10.92 -13.02 8.99
CA ILE A 101 10.64 -13.47 7.63
C ILE A 101 11.87 -14.26 7.12
N PRO A 102 11.72 -15.57 6.88
CA PRO A 102 12.82 -16.45 6.55
C PRO A 102 13.37 -16.24 5.12
N GLY A 103 14.66 -16.53 4.94
CA GLY A 103 15.27 -16.69 3.61
C GLY A 103 15.43 -15.43 2.74
N VAL A 104 15.05 -14.24 3.23
CA VAL A 104 15.15 -12.99 2.45
C VAL A 104 16.60 -12.59 2.20
N GLN A 105 16.93 -12.37 0.93
CA GLN A 105 18.22 -11.88 0.44
C GLN A 105 18.10 -10.45 -0.11
N ILE A 106 19.23 -9.78 -0.33
CA ILE A 106 19.28 -8.41 -0.89
C ILE A 106 18.57 -8.29 -2.24
N GLU A 107 18.64 -9.33 -3.06
CA GLU A 107 18.05 -9.34 -4.41
C GLU A 107 16.54 -9.58 -4.44
N ASP A 108 15.95 -9.91 -3.29
CA ASP A 108 14.51 -10.07 -3.11
C ASP A 108 13.78 -8.75 -2.81
N ILE A 109 14.52 -7.64 -2.69
CA ILE A 109 14.01 -6.37 -2.17
C ILE A 109 14.03 -5.32 -3.28
N TYR A 110 12.86 -4.73 -3.56
CA TYR A 110 12.69 -3.65 -4.52
C TYR A 110 12.24 -2.39 -3.81
N ILE A 111 12.97 -1.29 -3.98
CA ILE A 111 12.61 0.03 -3.47
C ILE A 111 11.87 0.82 -4.55
N GLY A 112 10.74 1.42 -4.19
CA GLY A 112 9.86 2.19 -5.07
C GLY A 112 9.54 3.60 -4.57
N ASN A 113 8.90 4.37 -5.44
CA ASN A 113 8.33 5.69 -5.23
C ASN A 113 7.05 5.60 -4.36
N GLY A 114 7.23 5.03 -3.17
CA GLY A 114 6.19 4.55 -2.26
C GLY A 114 5.56 3.23 -2.70
N VAL A 115 4.87 2.58 -1.75
CA VAL A 115 4.16 1.30 -1.98
C VAL A 115 3.20 1.37 -3.18
N SER A 116 2.60 2.52 -3.44
CA SER A 116 1.65 2.69 -4.54
C SER A 116 2.21 2.33 -5.92
N GLU A 117 3.48 2.65 -6.19
CA GLU A 117 4.12 2.27 -7.44
C GLU A 117 4.37 0.76 -7.49
N LEU A 118 4.79 0.18 -6.37
CA LEU A 118 5.13 -1.24 -6.27
C LEU A 118 3.90 -2.13 -6.41
N ILE A 119 2.74 -1.71 -5.87
CA ILE A 119 1.45 -2.39 -6.10
C ILE A 119 1.15 -2.50 -7.60
N VAL A 120 1.28 -1.39 -8.33
CA VAL A 120 1.05 -1.42 -9.79
C VAL A 120 2.09 -2.30 -10.47
N MET A 121 3.37 -2.19 -10.07
CA MET A 121 4.47 -2.98 -10.64
C MET A 121 4.25 -4.49 -10.49
N VAL A 122 3.90 -4.96 -9.29
CA VAL A 122 3.73 -6.41 -9.05
C VAL A 122 2.54 -6.98 -9.81
N LEU A 123 1.48 -6.19 -10.00
CA LEU A 123 0.28 -6.60 -10.71
C LEU A 123 0.48 -6.55 -12.22
N GLN A 124 1.20 -5.55 -12.75
CA GLN A 124 1.55 -5.48 -14.18
C GLN A 124 2.48 -6.63 -14.60
N ALA A 125 3.37 -7.08 -13.71
CA ALA A 125 4.23 -8.23 -13.99
C ALA A 125 3.48 -9.58 -13.89
N LEU A 126 2.37 -9.65 -13.15
CA LEU A 126 1.66 -10.93 -12.90
C LEU A 126 0.50 -11.18 -13.88
N LEU A 127 -0.32 -10.15 -14.11
CA LEU A 127 -1.68 -10.35 -14.62
C LEU A 127 -1.75 -10.32 -16.15
N ASN A 128 -2.42 -11.33 -16.70
CA ASN A 128 -2.99 -11.29 -18.03
C ASN A 128 -4.46 -10.84 -18.00
N ASN A 129 -5.02 -10.53 -19.17
CA ASN A 129 -6.43 -10.17 -19.28
C ASN A 129 -7.33 -11.30 -18.77
N GLY A 130 -8.17 -10.98 -17.77
CA GLY A 130 -9.13 -11.92 -17.18
C GLY A 130 -8.59 -12.73 -15.99
N ASP A 131 -7.30 -12.60 -15.65
CA ASP A 131 -6.78 -13.12 -14.39
C ASP A 131 -7.46 -12.45 -13.19
N GLU A 132 -7.68 -13.19 -12.12
CA GLU A 132 -8.43 -12.72 -10.95
C GLU A 132 -7.50 -12.51 -9.75
N VAL A 133 -7.75 -11.45 -8.97
CA VAL A 133 -7.07 -11.19 -7.70
C VAL A 133 -8.10 -10.97 -6.61
N LEU A 134 -7.95 -11.70 -5.51
CA LEU A 134 -8.79 -11.55 -4.33
C LEU A 134 -8.40 -10.29 -3.55
N ILE A 135 -9.37 -9.44 -3.21
CA ILE A 135 -9.17 -8.15 -2.53
C ILE A 135 -10.17 -8.04 -1.38
N PRO A 136 -9.79 -7.53 -0.18
CA PRO A 136 -10.76 -7.34 0.90
C PRO A 136 -11.85 -6.33 0.53
N ALA A 137 -13.06 -6.50 1.04
CA ALA A 137 -14.12 -5.51 1.01
C ALA A 137 -14.59 -5.20 2.44
N PRO A 138 -14.39 -3.96 2.93
CA PRO A 138 -13.88 -2.78 2.20
C PRO A 138 -12.37 -2.85 1.88
N ASP A 139 -11.95 -2.20 0.79
CA ASP A 139 -10.57 -2.21 0.29
C ASP A 139 -9.82 -0.89 0.52
N TYR A 140 -8.50 -0.93 0.31
CA TYR A 140 -7.76 0.27 -0.09
C TYR A 140 -7.86 0.43 -1.62
N PRO A 141 -8.56 1.47 -2.14
CA PRO A 141 -9.01 1.51 -3.54
C PRO A 141 -7.93 1.37 -4.61
N LEU A 142 -6.66 1.59 -4.26
CA LEU A 142 -5.56 1.41 -5.19
C LEU A 142 -5.43 -0.06 -5.63
N TRP A 143 -5.70 -1.04 -4.78
CA TRP A 143 -5.60 -2.45 -5.15
C TRP A 143 -6.61 -2.80 -6.25
N THR A 144 -7.89 -2.44 -6.07
CA THR A 144 -8.93 -2.63 -7.10
C THR A 144 -8.60 -1.89 -8.40
N ALA A 145 -8.16 -0.64 -8.29
CA ALA A 145 -7.75 0.18 -9.43
C ALA A 145 -6.56 -0.44 -10.20
N ALA A 146 -5.54 -0.91 -9.48
CA ALA A 146 -4.32 -1.46 -10.07
C ALA A 146 -4.56 -2.83 -10.72
N VAL A 147 -5.40 -3.70 -10.14
CA VAL A 147 -5.79 -4.97 -10.77
C VAL A 147 -6.48 -4.70 -12.11
N SER A 148 -7.46 -3.80 -12.11
CA SER A 148 -8.19 -3.41 -13.33
C SER A 148 -7.27 -2.78 -14.38
N LEU A 149 -6.35 -1.90 -13.97
CA LEU A 149 -5.38 -1.25 -14.86
C LEU A 149 -4.43 -2.25 -15.54
N SER A 150 -4.13 -3.35 -14.84
CA SER A 150 -3.29 -4.46 -15.32
C SER A 150 -4.05 -5.51 -16.13
N GLY A 151 -5.34 -5.26 -16.43
CA GLY A 151 -6.16 -6.17 -17.24
C GLY A 151 -6.82 -7.31 -16.44
N GLY A 152 -6.55 -7.39 -15.14
CA GLY A 152 -7.17 -8.37 -14.26
C GLY A 152 -8.57 -7.98 -13.81
N VAL A 153 -9.21 -8.90 -13.09
CA VAL A 153 -10.53 -8.75 -12.50
C VAL A 153 -10.39 -8.76 -10.97
N PRO A 154 -10.68 -7.64 -10.29
CA PRO A 154 -10.73 -7.62 -8.83
C PRO A 154 -11.94 -8.44 -8.36
N ARG A 155 -11.69 -9.41 -7.47
CA ARG A 155 -12.70 -10.25 -6.84
C ARG A 155 -12.71 -9.92 -5.34
N HIS A 156 -13.75 -9.27 -4.88
CA HIS A 156 -13.83 -8.82 -3.50
C HIS A 156 -14.31 -9.93 -2.58
N TYR A 157 -13.56 -10.20 -1.50
CA TYR A 157 -14.00 -11.06 -0.40
C TYR A 157 -14.48 -10.22 0.78
N HIS A 158 -15.48 -10.70 1.50
CA HIS A 158 -16.14 -9.97 2.57
C HIS A 158 -15.29 -9.88 3.84
N CYS A 159 -15.24 -8.67 4.43
CA CYS A 159 -14.79 -8.46 5.80
C CYS A 159 -16.00 -8.23 6.71
N ASP A 160 -16.15 -9.07 7.73
CA ASP A 160 -17.32 -9.06 8.61
C ASP A 160 -17.15 -8.06 9.75
N GLU A 161 -17.91 -6.96 9.71
CA GLU A 161 -17.94 -5.94 10.76
C GLU A 161 -18.28 -6.53 12.13
N SER A 162 -19.17 -7.51 12.20
CA SER A 162 -19.61 -8.13 13.46
C SER A 162 -18.51 -8.98 14.11
N SER A 163 -17.57 -9.47 13.30
CA SER A 163 -16.34 -10.14 13.71
C SER A 163 -15.13 -9.19 13.77
N GLY A 164 -15.38 -7.89 13.98
CA GLY A 164 -14.31 -6.89 14.12
C GLY A 164 -13.55 -6.60 12.82
N TRP A 165 -14.23 -6.74 11.68
CA TRP A 165 -13.69 -6.61 10.32
C TRP A 165 -12.65 -7.66 9.94
N LEU A 166 -12.63 -8.81 10.61
CA LEU A 166 -11.88 -9.96 10.13
C LEU A 166 -12.48 -10.44 8.79
N PRO A 167 -11.64 -10.78 7.80
CA PRO A 167 -12.16 -11.35 6.58
C PRO A 167 -12.75 -12.75 6.78
N ASP A 168 -13.85 -13.00 6.09
CA ASP A 168 -14.53 -14.28 6.11
C ASP A 168 -13.74 -15.31 5.28
N LEU A 169 -13.19 -16.31 5.95
CA LEU A 169 -12.39 -17.36 5.31
C LEU A 169 -13.23 -18.26 4.40
N ASP A 170 -14.52 -18.45 4.67
CA ASP A 170 -15.40 -19.25 3.83
C ASP A 170 -15.77 -18.47 2.56
N ASP A 171 -16.07 -17.18 2.68
CA ASP A 171 -16.27 -16.30 1.51
C ASP A 171 -15.02 -16.20 0.63
N ILE A 172 -13.82 -16.17 1.23
CA ILE A 172 -12.55 -16.26 0.49
C ILE A 172 -12.50 -17.55 -0.32
N ARG A 173 -12.82 -18.71 0.28
CA ARG A 173 -12.81 -20.01 -0.44
C ARG A 173 -13.81 -20.02 -1.59
N ASP A 174 -15.02 -19.51 -1.36
CA ASP A 174 -16.10 -19.50 -2.34
C ASP A 174 -15.83 -18.52 -3.50
N THR A 175 -15.00 -17.50 -3.27
CA THR A 175 -14.62 -16.52 -4.29
C THR A 175 -13.50 -17.03 -5.23
N ILE A 176 -12.75 -18.07 -4.85
CA ILE A 176 -11.65 -18.59 -5.66
C ILE A 176 -12.16 -19.28 -6.93
N THR A 177 -11.50 -19.01 -8.05
CA THR A 177 -11.71 -19.69 -9.33
C THR A 177 -10.39 -20.18 -9.92
N PRO A 178 -10.41 -21.00 -10.99
CA PRO A 178 -9.19 -21.39 -11.69
C PRO A 178 -8.39 -20.22 -12.29
N ARG A 179 -8.94 -19.00 -12.35
CA ARG A 179 -8.24 -17.79 -12.81
C ARG A 179 -7.64 -16.97 -11.67
N THR A 180 -7.88 -17.33 -10.42
CA THR A 180 -7.36 -16.61 -9.27
C THR A 180 -5.84 -16.80 -9.18
N ARG A 181 -5.10 -15.70 -9.22
CA ARG A 181 -3.62 -15.71 -9.22
C ARG A 181 -3.02 -15.32 -7.87
N ALA A 182 -3.70 -14.44 -7.15
CA ALA A 182 -3.18 -13.85 -5.93
C ALA A 182 -4.31 -13.44 -4.97
N ILE A 183 -3.96 -13.29 -3.71
CA ILE A 183 -4.80 -12.72 -2.66
C ILE A 183 -4.08 -11.55 -1.98
N VAL A 184 -4.78 -10.42 -1.85
CA VAL A 184 -4.31 -9.24 -1.14
C VAL A 184 -4.74 -9.33 0.31
N VAL A 185 -3.80 -9.09 1.22
CA VAL A 185 -4.01 -9.00 2.67
C VAL A 185 -3.53 -7.64 3.12
N ILE A 186 -4.44 -6.79 3.59
CA ILE A 186 -4.10 -5.46 4.12
C ILE A 186 -4.16 -5.57 5.64
N ASN A 187 -3.00 -5.68 6.29
CA ASN A 187 -2.88 -5.90 7.73
C ASN A 187 -1.69 -5.11 8.30
N PRO A 188 -1.91 -4.12 9.18
CA PRO A 188 -3.20 -3.64 9.65
C PRO A 188 -4.06 -2.98 8.56
N ASN A 189 -5.37 -3.13 8.68
CA ASN A 189 -6.31 -2.82 7.61
C ASN A 189 -6.59 -1.31 7.46
N ASN A 190 -6.64 -0.87 6.20
CA ASN A 190 -7.26 0.39 5.78
C ASN A 190 -8.44 0.03 4.87
N PRO A 191 -9.68 0.44 5.17
CA PRO A 191 -10.07 1.53 6.08
C PRO A 191 -10.54 1.13 7.48
N THR A 192 -10.54 -0.16 7.84
CA THR A 192 -11.25 -0.61 9.06
C THR A 192 -10.44 -0.49 10.35
N GLY A 193 -9.12 -0.36 10.27
CA GLY A 193 -8.23 -0.36 11.43
C GLY A 193 -8.12 -1.72 12.13
N ALA A 194 -8.64 -2.79 11.53
CA ALA A 194 -8.50 -4.16 12.03
C ALA A 194 -7.05 -4.64 12.03
N LEU A 195 -6.75 -5.54 12.96
CA LEU A 195 -5.47 -6.22 13.08
C LEU A 195 -5.75 -7.72 13.13
N TYR A 196 -5.19 -8.47 12.19
CA TYR A 196 -5.52 -9.88 12.03
C TYR A 196 -4.69 -10.74 12.99
N PRO A 197 -5.33 -11.65 13.74
CA PRO A 197 -4.64 -12.55 14.67
C PRO A 197 -3.87 -13.64 13.91
N GLU A 198 -2.84 -14.19 14.55
CA GLU A 198 -1.94 -15.17 13.94
C GLU A 198 -2.69 -16.43 13.46
N GLU A 199 -3.66 -16.91 14.23
CA GLU A 199 -4.44 -18.11 13.89
C GLU A 199 -5.24 -17.90 12.59
N TRP A 200 -5.74 -16.68 12.36
CA TRP A 200 -6.42 -16.32 11.13
C TRP A 200 -5.44 -16.27 9.95
N LEU A 201 -4.26 -15.66 10.16
CA LEU A 201 -3.21 -15.60 9.13
C LEU A 201 -2.74 -17.00 8.71
N GLN A 202 -2.57 -17.93 9.66
CA GLN A 202 -2.24 -19.33 9.38
C GLN A 202 -3.34 -20.01 8.55
N ALA A 203 -4.61 -19.81 8.91
CA ALA A 203 -5.73 -20.37 8.14
C ALA A 203 -5.77 -19.82 6.70
N LEU A 204 -5.46 -18.54 6.50
CA LEU A 204 -5.35 -17.95 5.17
C LEU A 204 -4.19 -18.55 4.36
N ILE A 205 -3.04 -18.76 5.00
CA ILE A 205 -1.88 -19.42 4.37
C ILE A 205 -2.26 -20.82 3.88
N GLU A 206 -3.05 -21.58 4.65
CA GLU A 206 -3.54 -22.89 4.18
C GLU A 206 -4.39 -22.78 2.91
N ILE A 207 -5.26 -21.77 2.82
CA ILE A 207 -6.05 -21.51 1.61
C ILE A 207 -5.11 -21.17 0.44
N ALA A 208 -4.18 -20.24 0.65
CA ALA A 208 -3.23 -19.83 -0.39
C ALA A 208 -2.38 -21.02 -0.87
N ARG A 209 -1.94 -21.89 0.04
CA ARG A 209 -1.18 -23.11 -0.27
C ARG A 209 -2.00 -24.09 -1.11
N GLN A 210 -3.23 -24.39 -0.69
CA GLN A 210 -4.12 -25.34 -1.39
C GLN A 210 -4.43 -24.89 -2.82
N HIS A 211 -4.56 -23.59 -3.03
CA HIS A 211 -4.92 -23.00 -4.31
C HIS A 211 -3.74 -22.39 -5.09
N GLN A 212 -2.51 -22.56 -4.60
CA GLN A 212 -1.28 -22.03 -5.21
C GLN A 212 -1.34 -20.52 -5.48
N LEU A 213 -1.92 -19.77 -4.55
CA LEU A 213 -2.07 -18.32 -4.66
C LEU A 213 -0.81 -17.59 -4.15
N ILE A 214 -0.46 -16.50 -4.83
CA ILE A 214 0.52 -15.54 -4.32
C ILE A 214 -0.13 -14.70 -3.24
N ILE A 215 0.55 -14.51 -2.10
CA ILE A 215 0.09 -13.59 -1.05
C ILE A 215 0.71 -12.20 -1.28
N TYR A 216 -0.13 -11.18 -1.39
CA TYR A 216 0.27 -9.78 -1.39
C TYR A 216 -0.06 -9.14 -0.04
N ALA A 217 0.95 -8.99 0.82
CA ALA A 217 0.79 -8.50 2.18
C ALA A 217 1.09 -6.99 2.26
N ASP A 218 0.06 -6.14 2.29
CA ASP A 218 0.20 -4.69 2.51
C ASP A 218 0.28 -4.40 4.01
N GLU A 219 1.51 -4.24 4.50
CA GLU A 219 1.85 -4.09 5.93
C GLU A 219 2.31 -2.65 6.25
N ILE A 220 1.89 -1.65 5.46
CA ILE A 220 2.32 -0.25 5.58
C ILE A 220 2.02 0.41 6.94
N TYR A 221 1.12 -0.17 7.73
CA TYR A 221 0.74 0.29 9.08
C TYR A 221 1.28 -0.61 10.21
N ASP A 222 2.24 -1.50 9.95
CA ASP A 222 2.72 -2.50 10.92
C ASP A 222 3.31 -1.96 12.24
N LYS A 223 3.50 -0.64 12.37
CA LYS A 223 3.88 0.02 13.62
C LYS A 223 2.83 0.97 14.19
N VAL A 224 1.76 1.26 13.46
CA VAL A 224 0.66 2.09 13.97
C VAL A 224 -0.31 1.17 14.70
N LEU A 225 0.08 0.74 15.89
CA LEU A 225 -0.62 -0.25 16.71
C LEU A 225 -0.96 0.38 18.06
N TYR A 226 -2.21 0.22 18.49
CA TYR A 226 -2.67 0.81 19.74
C TYR A 226 -2.80 -0.23 20.86
N ASP A 227 -2.90 0.23 22.11
CA ASP A 227 -3.22 -0.60 23.28
C ASP A 227 -2.27 -1.80 23.49
N GLY A 228 -1.01 -1.68 23.03
CA GLY A 228 0.00 -2.73 23.12
C GLY A 228 -0.18 -3.89 22.13
N ALA A 229 -1.06 -3.72 21.13
CA ALA A 229 -1.26 -4.68 20.06
C ALA A 229 0.04 -4.96 19.29
N LYS A 230 0.15 -6.17 18.74
CA LYS A 230 1.33 -6.65 18.01
C LYS A 230 0.95 -7.13 16.63
N HIS A 231 1.71 -6.71 15.63
CA HIS A 231 1.53 -7.16 14.26
C HIS A 231 2.44 -8.35 13.94
N THR A 232 1.83 -9.44 13.46
CA THR A 232 2.51 -10.59 12.87
C THR A 232 2.54 -10.45 11.36
N SER A 233 3.74 -10.45 10.77
CA SER A 233 3.84 -10.46 9.30
C SER A 233 3.40 -11.82 8.79
N ILE A 234 2.51 -11.88 7.82
CA ILE A 234 2.05 -13.17 7.28
C ILE A 234 3.21 -13.95 6.64
N ALA A 235 4.19 -13.25 6.10
CA ALA A 235 5.38 -13.84 5.50
C ALA A 235 6.31 -14.52 6.52
N SER A 236 6.20 -14.23 7.81
CA SER A 236 6.98 -14.93 8.85
C SER A 236 6.40 -16.30 9.22
N LEU A 237 5.21 -16.62 8.72
CA LEU A 237 4.47 -17.84 9.07
C LEU A 237 4.53 -18.91 7.96
N ALA A 238 5.12 -18.62 6.80
CA ALA A 238 5.21 -19.55 5.67
C ALA A 238 6.52 -19.39 4.89
N GLU A 239 7.23 -20.50 4.70
CA GLU A 239 8.40 -20.60 3.81
C GLU A 239 8.05 -21.16 2.43
N ASP A 240 6.91 -21.85 2.33
CA ASP A 240 6.52 -22.65 1.18
C ASP A 240 5.45 -21.99 0.30
N VAL A 241 4.99 -20.79 0.68
CA VAL A 241 4.04 -19.97 -0.09
C VAL A 241 4.74 -18.69 -0.53
N LEU A 242 4.67 -18.35 -1.82
CA LEU A 242 5.24 -17.10 -2.34
C LEU A 242 4.49 -15.89 -1.78
N CYS A 243 5.22 -15.02 -1.08
CA CYS A 243 4.67 -13.81 -0.48
C CYS A 243 5.44 -12.57 -0.92
N LEU A 244 4.73 -11.52 -1.33
CA LEU A 244 5.28 -10.19 -1.56
C LEU A 244 4.74 -9.23 -0.50
N THR A 245 5.63 -8.78 0.37
CA THR A 245 5.28 -7.92 1.52
C THR A 245 5.65 -6.47 1.25
N PHE A 246 4.67 -5.56 1.38
CA PHE A 246 4.80 -4.14 1.09
C PHE A 246 4.88 -3.33 2.38
N ASN A 247 5.83 -2.40 2.45
CA ASN A 247 5.91 -1.42 3.54
C ASN A 247 6.66 -0.16 3.07
N GLY A 248 6.79 0.86 3.91
CA GLY A 248 7.42 2.11 3.53
C GLY A 248 7.36 3.22 4.58
N LEU A 249 7.92 4.36 4.20
CA LEU A 249 8.11 5.49 5.12
C LEU A 249 6.85 6.36 5.30
N SER A 250 5.80 6.11 4.52
CA SER A 250 4.67 7.03 4.39
C SER A 250 3.87 7.18 5.69
N LYS A 251 3.62 6.08 6.41
CA LYS A 251 2.66 6.04 7.53
C LYS A 251 3.39 6.00 8.87
N ASN A 252 4.10 4.91 9.15
CA ASN A 252 4.90 4.71 10.36
C ASN A 252 5.87 5.89 10.63
N TYR A 253 6.42 6.48 9.57
CA TYR A 253 7.43 7.54 9.66
C TYR A 253 6.94 8.91 9.17
N ARG A 254 5.64 9.05 8.90
CA ARG A 254 4.99 10.31 8.49
C ARG A 254 5.64 11.00 7.28
N ALA A 255 6.35 10.24 6.46
CA ALA A 255 7.11 10.73 5.32
C ALA A 255 6.38 10.49 3.98
N CYS A 256 5.06 10.71 3.95
CA CYS A 256 4.20 10.46 2.77
C CYS A 256 4.76 11.10 1.48
N GLY A 257 5.26 12.33 1.59
CA GLY A 257 5.78 13.11 0.46
C GLY A 257 7.16 12.68 -0.03
N TYR A 258 7.92 11.90 0.75
CA TYR A 258 9.25 11.42 0.35
C TYR A 258 9.17 10.28 -0.66
N ARG A 259 7.99 9.64 -0.78
CA ARG A 259 7.75 8.57 -1.76
C ARG A 259 8.81 7.48 -1.66
N ALA A 260 9.04 6.93 -0.47
CA ALA A 260 9.92 5.77 -0.27
C ALA A 260 9.13 4.61 0.31
N GLY A 261 9.14 3.48 -0.39
CA GLY A 261 8.55 2.21 0.05
C GLY A 261 9.29 1.04 -0.59
N TRP A 262 8.98 -0.16 -0.15
CA TRP A 262 9.62 -1.38 -0.63
C TRP A 262 8.62 -2.53 -0.72
N VAL A 263 8.96 -3.50 -1.55
CA VAL A 263 8.34 -4.83 -1.60
C VAL A 263 9.42 -5.87 -1.43
N VAL A 264 9.15 -6.87 -0.59
CA VAL A 264 10.05 -7.99 -0.29
C VAL A 264 9.44 -9.26 -0.84
N VAL A 265 10.18 -9.99 -1.68
CA VAL A 265 9.78 -11.31 -2.20
C VAL A 265 10.31 -12.41 -1.26
N SER A 266 9.43 -13.24 -0.72
CA SER A 266 9.77 -14.26 0.28
C SER A 266 9.01 -15.56 0.05
N GLY A 267 9.38 -16.62 0.77
CA GLY A 267 8.83 -17.96 0.61
C GLY A 267 9.38 -18.71 -0.61
N GLU A 268 8.56 -19.58 -1.20
CA GLU A 268 8.95 -20.48 -2.29
C GLU A 268 9.08 -19.75 -3.63
N LYS A 269 10.30 -19.42 -4.03
CA LYS A 269 10.61 -18.60 -5.21
C LYS A 269 10.95 -19.42 -6.47
N SER A 270 11.21 -20.72 -6.34
CA SER A 270 11.76 -21.52 -7.46
C SER A 270 10.81 -21.58 -8.66
N HIS A 271 9.51 -21.55 -8.44
CA HIS A 271 8.48 -21.58 -9.49
C HIS A 271 8.09 -20.19 -10.02
N ALA A 272 8.66 -19.11 -9.47
CA ALA A 272 8.30 -17.72 -9.80
C ALA A 272 9.43 -16.93 -10.45
N GLN A 273 10.47 -17.60 -10.98
CA GLN A 273 11.63 -16.93 -11.58
C GLN A 273 11.26 -16.03 -12.77
N ASP A 274 10.34 -16.47 -13.64
CA ASP A 274 9.88 -15.67 -14.78
C ASP A 274 9.10 -14.41 -14.32
N TYR A 275 8.26 -14.56 -13.29
CA TYR A 275 7.55 -13.44 -12.68
C TYR A 275 8.52 -12.42 -12.04
N ILE A 276 9.54 -12.92 -11.32
CA ILE A 276 10.59 -12.09 -10.72
C ILE A 276 11.40 -11.36 -11.79
N GLU A 277 11.67 -11.99 -12.94
CA GLU A 277 12.30 -11.32 -14.07
C GLU A 277 11.40 -10.22 -14.65
N GLY A 278 10.08 -10.43 -14.71
CA GLY A 278 9.11 -9.37 -15.01
C GLY A 278 9.23 -8.17 -14.06
N LEU A 279 9.44 -8.41 -12.76
CA LEU A 279 9.69 -7.33 -11.79
C LEU A 279 11.02 -6.61 -12.08
N ASN A 280 12.08 -7.34 -12.41
CA ASN A 280 13.38 -6.75 -12.79
C ASN A 280 13.26 -5.84 -14.01
N ILE A 281 12.51 -6.28 -15.04
CA ILE A 281 12.26 -5.50 -16.26
C ILE A 281 11.53 -4.21 -15.89
N LEU A 282 10.42 -4.29 -15.17
CA LEU A 282 9.64 -3.09 -14.80
C LEU A 282 10.40 -2.14 -13.89
N ALA A 283 11.19 -2.66 -12.93
CA ALA A 283 12.05 -1.85 -12.09
C ALA A 283 13.14 -1.13 -12.90
N SER A 284 13.69 -1.79 -13.92
CA SER A 284 14.75 -1.23 -14.78
C SER A 284 14.20 -0.22 -15.80
N MET A 285 12.99 -0.42 -16.31
CA MET A 285 12.34 0.48 -17.28
C MET A 285 12.16 1.91 -16.75
N ARG A 286 11.98 2.07 -15.43
CA ARG A 286 11.88 3.39 -14.77
C ARG A 286 13.24 3.92 -14.26
N LEU A 287 14.34 3.25 -14.61
CA LEU A 287 15.71 3.48 -14.15
C LEU A 287 15.90 3.15 -12.66
N CYS A 288 15.34 3.95 -11.75
CA CYS A 288 15.32 3.69 -10.31
C CYS A 288 14.25 4.55 -9.61
N ALA A 289 13.93 4.22 -8.35
CA ALA A 289 13.15 5.12 -7.50
C ALA A 289 13.95 6.37 -7.13
N ASN A 290 13.29 7.42 -6.63
CA ASN A 290 13.96 8.64 -6.18
C ASN A 290 15.06 8.31 -5.15
N VAL A 291 16.30 8.73 -5.41
CA VAL A 291 17.48 8.35 -4.62
C VAL A 291 17.56 9.05 -3.26
N PRO A 292 17.29 10.38 -3.14
CA PRO A 292 17.46 11.08 -1.86
C PRO A 292 16.68 10.47 -0.71
N ALA A 293 15.41 10.07 -0.91
CA ALA A 293 14.59 9.52 0.15
C ALA A 293 15.02 8.12 0.62
N GLN A 294 15.81 7.40 -0.18
CA GLN A 294 16.29 6.05 0.20
C GLN A 294 17.29 6.12 1.34
N TYR A 295 18.03 7.23 1.47
CA TYR A 295 18.96 7.44 2.59
C TYR A 295 18.26 7.50 3.95
N ALA A 296 16.97 7.83 3.99
CA ALA A 296 16.21 7.80 5.25
C ALA A 296 15.78 6.39 5.69
N ILE A 297 15.84 5.38 4.81
CA ILE A 297 15.33 4.04 5.12
C ILE A 297 16.14 3.38 6.23
N GLN A 298 17.47 3.48 6.18
CA GLN A 298 18.33 2.90 7.20
C GLN A 298 18.09 3.52 8.58
N THR A 299 17.96 4.84 8.62
CA THR A 299 17.68 5.61 9.84
C THR A 299 16.30 5.32 10.39
N ALA A 300 15.29 5.21 9.53
CA ALA A 300 13.92 4.91 9.93
C ALA A 300 13.79 3.51 10.57
N LEU A 301 14.40 2.50 9.94
CA LEU A 301 14.31 1.11 10.40
C LEU A 301 15.26 0.80 11.56
N GLY A 302 16.28 1.63 11.76
CA GLY A 302 17.20 1.57 12.90
C GLY A 302 16.80 2.49 14.04
N GLY A 303 17.48 2.35 15.17
CA GLY A 303 17.39 3.31 16.27
C GLY A 303 16.00 3.45 16.91
N TYR A 304 15.74 4.65 17.43
CA TYR A 304 14.54 4.96 18.19
C TYR A 304 13.29 5.04 17.33
N GLN A 305 12.24 4.30 17.71
CA GLN A 305 10.98 4.25 16.97
C GLN A 305 9.98 5.29 17.50
N SER A 306 10.08 6.54 17.02
CA SER A 306 9.20 7.66 17.45
C SER A 306 7.69 7.46 17.22
N ILE A 307 7.28 6.44 16.47
CA ILE A 307 5.86 6.08 16.34
C ILE A 307 5.30 5.55 17.65
N ASP A 308 6.13 4.88 18.47
CA ASP A 308 5.73 4.28 19.73
C ASP A 308 5.15 5.35 20.68
N ASP A 309 5.76 6.53 20.76
CA ASP A 309 5.26 7.66 21.55
C ASP A 309 3.88 8.15 21.10
N LEU A 310 3.61 8.10 19.79
CA LEU A 310 2.39 8.66 19.21
C LEU A 310 1.18 7.77 19.46
N VAL A 311 1.38 6.44 19.49
CA VAL A 311 0.31 5.44 19.62
C VAL A 311 -0.04 5.09 21.07
N LEU A 312 0.77 5.53 22.04
CA LEU A 312 0.42 5.42 23.46
C LEU A 312 -0.95 6.05 23.76
N PRO A 313 -1.66 5.62 24.83
CA PRO A 313 -2.87 6.30 25.31
C PRO A 313 -2.64 7.79 25.64
N THR A 314 -1.42 8.15 26.02
CA THR A 314 -1.00 9.53 26.26
C THR A 314 -0.53 10.25 24.98
N GLY A 315 -0.20 9.48 23.94
CA GLY A 315 0.27 9.92 22.63
C GLY A 315 -0.83 10.56 21.79
N ARG A 316 -0.43 11.33 20.78
CA ARG A 316 -1.38 12.11 19.98
C ARG A 316 -2.30 11.22 19.14
N LEU A 317 -1.78 10.18 18.50
CA LEU A 317 -2.60 9.26 17.69
C LEU A 317 -3.55 8.46 18.58
N GLY A 318 -3.06 7.92 19.71
CA GLY A 318 -3.90 7.19 20.67
C GLY A 318 -5.08 8.02 21.17
N LYS A 319 -4.80 9.26 21.65
CA LYS A 319 -5.84 10.21 22.08
C LYS A 319 -6.83 10.56 20.97
N GLN A 320 -6.34 10.81 19.74
CA GLN A 320 -7.21 11.18 18.62
C GLN A 320 -8.13 10.03 18.21
N ARG A 321 -7.59 8.80 18.16
CA ARG A 321 -8.37 7.58 17.91
C ARG A 321 -9.46 7.40 18.97
N ASP A 322 -9.09 7.45 20.25
CA ASP A 322 -10.04 7.23 21.35
C ASP A 322 -11.15 8.28 21.37
N LEU A 323 -10.78 9.55 21.16
CA LEU A 323 -11.74 10.64 21.08
C LEU A 323 -12.67 10.51 19.87
N ALA A 324 -12.13 10.20 18.68
CA ALA A 324 -12.94 10.02 17.47
C ALA A 324 -13.93 8.85 17.63
N PHE A 325 -13.47 7.72 18.16
CA PHE A 325 -14.31 6.56 18.45
C PHE A 325 -15.43 6.91 19.45
N GLN A 326 -15.09 7.57 20.56
CA GLN A 326 -16.07 7.99 21.55
C GLN A 326 -17.14 8.89 20.93
N LEU A 327 -16.73 9.92 20.20
CA LEU A 327 -17.65 10.88 19.57
C LEU A 327 -18.54 10.23 18.50
N LEU A 328 -18.03 9.25 17.74
CA LEU A 328 -18.83 8.49 16.77
C LEU A 328 -19.86 7.60 17.46
N ALA A 329 -19.47 6.92 18.54
CA ALA A 329 -20.37 6.04 19.31
C ALA A 329 -21.50 6.80 20.02
N GLU A 330 -21.34 8.09 20.28
CA GLU A 330 -22.37 8.95 20.86
C GLU A 330 -23.42 9.45 19.85
N ILE A 331 -23.20 9.29 18.54
CA ILE A 331 -24.14 9.74 17.49
C ILE A 331 -25.23 8.69 17.25
N PRO A 332 -26.51 8.99 17.48
CA PRO A 332 -27.59 8.05 17.21
C PRO A 332 -27.63 7.60 15.75
N GLY A 333 -27.63 6.29 15.51
CA GLY A 333 -27.66 5.70 14.18
C GLY A 333 -26.30 5.48 13.52
N VAL A 334 -25.20 5.81 14.22
CA VAL A 334 -23.83 5.51 13.77
C VAL A 334 -23.25 4.39 14.63
N HIS A 335 -22.66 3.38 13.97
CA HIS A 335 -21.89 2.32 14.59
C HIS A 335 -20.45 2.36 14.07
N CYS A 336 -19.50 1.96 14.90
CA CYS A 336 -18.09 1.91 14.54
C CYS A 336 -17.41 0.82 15.37
N VAL A 337 -16.68 -0.08 14.72
CA VAL A 337 -15.75 -0.98 15.40
C VAL A 337 -14.51 -0.18 15.79
N LYS A 338 -14.08 -0.27 17.05
CA LYS A 338 -12.90 0.46 17.52
C LYS A 338 -11.64 -0.02 16.78
N PRO A 339 -10.89 0.86 16.09
CA PRO A 339 -9.70 0.45 15.37
C PRO A 339 -8.58 0.04 16.34
N GLN A 340 -7.97 -1.11 16.06
CA GLN A 340 -6.83 -1.64 16.83
C GLN A 340 -5.50 -1.10 16.30
N ALA A 341 -5.49 -0.58 15.08
CA ALA A 341 -4.31 -0.13 14.38
C ALA A 341 -4.65 0.89 13.28
N ALA A 342 -3.63 1.32 12.52
CA ALA A 342 -3.74 2.28 11.41
C ALA A 342 -4.27 3.67 11.84
N LEU A 343 -4.85 4.43 10.90
CA LEU A 343 -5.18 5.87 11.06
C LEU A 343 -6.64 6.19 10.72
N TYR A 344 -7.52 5.19 10.67
CA TYR A 344 -8.90 5.30 10.20
C TYR A 344 -9.88 4.84 11.25
#